data_AF-A0A0C2WRS1-F1
#
_entry.id   AF-A0A0C2WRS1-F1
#
_cell.length_a   1.000
_cell.length_b   1.000
_cell.length_c   1.000
_cell.angle_alpha   90.00
_cell.angle_beta   90.00
_cell.angle_gamma   90.00
#
_symmetry.space_group_name_H-M   'P 1'
#
loop_
_entity.id
_entity.type
_entity.pdbx_description
1 polymer ?
#
loop_
_entity_poly.entity_id
_entity_poly.type
_entity_poly.pdbx_seq_one_letter_code
_entity_poly.pdbx_strand_id
1 'polypeptide(L)'
;FLSGIRRVEFADFWLADQFCSFSYTSGGLVYVICIYSAKFNEQTCGSEARIWVAQWALASLPMFIRLVQCLKRYHESMLRMHLLNAFRYASGIIALLIFDLWRALGTPSGYLTTWSIANTFYSLFSCAWDLCMDWSLLSLQSPYPFLREELVYSNYIYVYYIAIILNVISRFAWIIYIPVPDAGWDFRLRSFIVAFLEMLRRLQWNAFRLESEHLGNVDQYRIVREVPLPYTLDD
;
A
#
# COMPACT_ATOMS: atom_id res chain seq x y z
N PHE A 1 -17.87 4.05 4.01
CA PHE A 1 -16.90 4.79 3.17
C PHE A 1 -16.84 6.30 3.36
N LEU A 2 -17.76 6.96 4.07
CA LEU A 2 -17.60 8.38 4.37
C LEU A 2 -16.54 8.57 5.47
N SER A 3 -15.30 8.79 5.04
CA SER A 3 -14.18 9.16 5.90
C SER A 3 -14.56 10.36 6.76
N GLY A 4 -14.55 10.20 8.08
CA GLY A 4 -14.70 11.31 9.03
C GLY A 4 -15.95 11.30 9.92
N ILE A 5 -17.07 10.67 9.52
CA ILE A 5 -18.35 10.81 10.28
C ILE A 5 -18.53 9.73 11.36
N ARG A 6 -18.08 8.50 11.11
CA ARG A 6 -18.26 7.36 12.04
C ARG A 6 -16.94 6.88 12.63
N ARG A 7 -17.01 6.09 13.71
CA ARG A 7 -15.85 5.35 14.26
C ARG A 7 -15.30 4.44 13.17
N VAL A 8 -13.99 4.42 13.00
CA VAL A 8 -13.33 3.62 11.94
C VAL A 8 -13.20 2.18 12.42
N GLU A 9 -14.01 1.29 11.84
CA GLU A 9 -13.94 -0.15 12.09
C GLU A 9 -12.88 -0.84 11.21
N PHE A 10 -12.60 -2.11 11.49
CA PHE A 10 -11.65 -2.90 10.70
C PHE A 10 -12.06 -2.94 9.22
N ALA A 11 -13.35 -3.13 8.92
CA ALA A 11 -13.85 -3.17 7.55
C ALA A 11 -13.62 -1.86 6.77
N ASP A 12 -13.84 -0.70 7.42
CA ASP A 12 -13.60 0.61 6.82
C ASP A 12 -12.11 0.83 6.54
N PHE A 13 -11.24 0.44 7.49
CA PHE A 13 -9.79 0.46 7.31
C PHE A 13 -9.36 -0.47 6.17
N TRP A 14 -9.87 -1.69 6.16
CA TRP A 14 -9.48 -2.74 5.22
C TRP A 14 -9.86 -2.36 3.79
N LEU A 15 -11.10 -1.91 3.55
CA LEU A 15 -11.52 -1.54 2.20
C LEU A 15 -10.87 -0.23 1.73
N ALA A 16 -10.65 0.74 2.63
CA ALA A 16 -9.91 1.94 2.26
C ALA A 16 -8.46 1.62 1.87
N ASP A 17 -7.83 0.61 2.49
CA ASP A 17 -6.48 0.20 2.10
C ASP A 17 -6.45 -0.56 0.77
N GLN A 18 -7.51 -1.33 0.43
CA GLN A 18 -7.68 -1.85 -0.92
C GLN A 18 -7.77 -0.72 -1.94
N PHE A 19 -8.51 0.35 -1.60
CA PHE A 19 -8.69 1.48 -2.50
C PHE A 19 -7.36 2.15 -2.87
N CYS A 20 -6.35 2.14 -1.99
CA CYS A 20 -5.00 2.63 -2.28
C CYS A 20 -4.32 1.90 -3.44
N SER A 21 -4.62 0.64 -3.69
CA SER A 21 -4.08 -0.09 -4.84
C SER A 21 -4.67 0.38 -6.18
N PHE A 22 -5.80 1.10 -6.16
CA PHE A 22 -6.40 1.69 -7.35
C PHE A 22 -5.87 3.09 -7.67
N SER A 23 -4.90 3.61 -6.94
CA SER A 23 -4.36 4.98 -7.14
C SER A 23 -3.95 5.24 -8.60
N TYR A 24 -3.23 4.30 -9.23
CA TYR A 24 -2.84 4.42 -10.63
C TYR A 24 -4.06 4.45 -11.58
N THR A 25 -5.01 3.53 -11.40
CA THR A 25 -6.24 3.45 -12.20
C THR A 25 -7.09 4.70 -12.06
N SER A 26 -7.23 5.23 -10.84
CA SER A 26 -7.97 6.46 -10.56
C SER A 26 -7.39 7.66 -11.30
N GLY A 27 -6.07 7.83 -11.32
CA GLY A 27 -5.41 8.85 -12.14
C GLY A 27 -5.62 8.63 -13.64
N GLY A 28 -5.59 7.36 -14.09
CA GLY A 28 -5.82 6.96 -15.48
C GLY A 28 -7.21 7.29 -16.02
N LEU A 29 -8.24 7.42 -15.18
CA LEU A 29 -9.59 7.80 -15.62
C LEU A 29 -9.60 9.15 -16.36
N VAL A 30 -8.80 10.11 -15.92
CA VAL A 30 -8.68 11.42 -16.59
C VAL A 30 -8.14 11.26 -18.01
N TYR A 31 -7.16 10.38 -18.19
CA TYR A 31 -6.60 10.07 -19.51
C TYR A 31 -7.65 9.40 -20.42
N VAL A 32 -8.40 8.44 -19.89
CA VAL A 32 -9.49 7.77 -20.64
C VAL A 32 -10.55 8.76 -21.09
N ILE A 33 -10.99 9.66 -20.20
CA ILE A 33 -11.97 10.71 -20.52
C ILE A 33 -11.42 11.65 -21.60
N CYS A 34 -10.15 12.03 -21.52
CA CYS A 34 -9.49 12.89 -22.50
C CYS A 34 -9.42 12.21 -23.88
N ILE A 35 -8.96 10.97 -23.95
CA ILE A 35 -8.86 10.25 -25.22
C ILE A 35 -10.23 10.06 -25.87
N TYR A 36 -11.25 9.75 -25.07
CA TYR A 36 -12.60 9.60 -25.57
C TYR A 36 -13.15 10.93 -26.15
N SER A 37 -12.93 12.05 -25.46
CA SER A 37 -13.35 13.37 -25.96
C SER A 37 -12.55 13.82 -27.18
N ALA A 38 -11.28 13.42 -27.28
CA ALA A 38 -10.40 13.66 -28.42
C ALA A 38 -10.60 12.65 -29.57
N LYS A 39 -11.65 11.81 -29.54
CA LYS A 39 -11.95 10.79 -30.56
C LYS A 39 -10.76 9.86 -30.86
N PHE A 40 -10.09 9.39 -29.81
CA PHE A 40 -8.93 8.51 -29.87
C PHE A 40 -7.66 9.12 -30.49
N ASN A 41 -7.54 10.45 -30.47
CA ASN A 41 -6.27 11.12 -30.78
C ASN A 41 -5.34 11.13 -29.56
N GLU A 42 -4.33 10.25 -29.56
CA GLU A 42 -3.37 10.10 -28.46
C GLU A 42 -2.50 11.34 -28.23
N GLN A 43 -2.20 12.11 -29.28
CA GLN A 43 -1.27 13.25 -29.22
C GLN A 43 -1.84 14.42 -28.37
N THR A 44 -3.16 14.50 -28.26
CA THR A 44 -3.84 15.61 -27.55
C THR A 44 -3.89 15.38 -26.03
N CYS A 45 -3.70 14.14 -25.58
CA CYS A 45 -3.95 13.70 -24.21
C CYS A 45 -2.69 13.11 -23.56
N GLY A 46 -1.57 13.83 -23.62
CA GLY A 46 -0.29 13.43 -23.03
C GLY A 46 0.08 14.19 -21.75
N SER A 47 1.30 13.96 -21.28
CA SER A 47 1.95 14.70 -20.17
C SER A 47 2.12 16.21 -20.43
N GLU A 48 1.92 16.65 -21.67
CA GLU A 48 1.92 18.08 -22.06
C GLU A 48 0.56 18.77 -21.83
N ALA A 49 -0.51 18.01 -21.54
CA ALA A 49 -1.83 18.58 -21.29
C ALA A 49 -1.93 19.13 -19.85
N ARG A 50 -2.62 20.26 -19.69
CA ARG A 50 -2.95 20.91 -18.40
C ARG A 50 -3.78 20.03 -17.43
N ILE A 51 -3.96 18.75 -17.72
CA ILE A 51 -4.80 17.79 -16.98
C ILE A 51 -4.03 17.02 -15.89
N TRP A 52 -2.71 17.18 -15.79
CA TRP A 52 -1.87 16.48 -14.80
C TRP A 52 -2.33 16.74 -13.35
N VAL A 53 -2.84 17.94 -13.05
CA VAL A 53 -3.39 18.27 -11.73
C VAL A 53 -4.61 17.40 -11.40
N ALA A 54 -5.49 17.18 -12.37
CA ALA A 54 -6.67 16.32 -12.20
C ALA A 54 -6.26 14.84 -12.07
N GLN A 55 -5.26 14.40 -12.84
CA GLN A 55 -4.69 13.05 -12.72
C GLN A 55 -4.12 12.82 -11.31
N TRP A 56 -3.30 13.75 -10.82
CA TRP A 56 -2.73 13.72 -9.48
C TRP A 56 -3.82 13.74 -8.40
N ALA A 57 -4.83 14.61 -8.53
CA ALA A 57 -5.90 14.71 -7.55
C ALA A 57 -6.70 13.40 -7.43
N LEU A 58 -7.03 12.76 -8.55
CA LEU A 58 -7.72 11.45 -8.53
C LEU A 58 -6.81 10.31 -8.07
N ALA A 59 -5.53 10.33 -8.46
CA ALA A 59 -4.57 9.31 -8.04
C ALA A 59 -4.24 9.37 -6.54
N SER A 60 -4.20 10.57 -5.96
CA SER A 60 -3.91 10.79 -4.53
C SER A 60 -5.13 10.60 -3.62
N LEU A 61 -6.34 10.63 -4.16
CA LEU A 61 -7.59 10.53 -3.40
C LEU A 61 -7.66 9.31 -2.45
N PRO A 62 -7.29 8.08 -2.86
CA PRO A 62 -7.31 6.93 -1.95
C PRO A 62 -6.40 7.11 -0.73
N MET A 63 -5.18 7.61 -0.94
CA MET A 63 -4.23 7.87 0.14
C MET A 63 -4.68 9.04 1.02
N PHE A 64 -5.32 10.06 0.44
CA PHE A 64 -5.88 11.17 1.20
C PHE A 64 -7.01 10.71 2.13
N ILE A 65 -7.90 9.83 1.66
CA ILE A 65 -8.93 9.21 2.49
C ILE A 65 -8.31 8.50 3.70
N ARG A 66 -7.25 7.71 3.47
CA ARG A 66 -6.53 7.01 4.55
C ARG A 66 -5.83 7.97 5.50
N LEU A 67 -5.22 9.04 4.99
CA LEU A 67 -4.59 10.09 5.79
C LEU A 67 -5.61 10.69 6.79
N VAL A 68 -6.79 11.07 6.30
CA VAL A 68 -7.87 11.63 7.15
C VAL A 68 -8.33 10.61 8.18
N GLN A 69 -8.52 9.34 7.80
CA GLN A 69 -8.88 8.28 8.74
C GLN A 69 -7.82 8.09 9.85
N CYS A 70 -6.53 8.10 9.49
CA CYS A 70 -5.43 7.94 10.44
C CYS A 70 -5.33 9.13 11.41
N LEU A 71 -5.46 10.37 10.92
CA LEU A 71 -5.47 11.56 11.75
C LEU A 71 -6.66 11.59 12.72
N LYS A 72 -7.86 11.18 12.26
CA LYS A 72 -9.02 11.04 13.14
C LYS A 72 -8.78 10.00 14.24
N ARG A 73 -8.28 8.81 13.90
CA ARG A 73 -7.95 7.78 14.90
C ARG A 73 -6.89 8.24 15.89
N TYR A 74 -5.91 9.02 15.43
CA TYR A 74 -4.93 9.64 16.32
C TYR A 74 -5.60 10.61 17.28
N HIS A 75 -6.48 11.50 16.81
CA HIS A 75 -7.21 12.43 17.66
C HIS A 75 -8.08 11.72 18.71
N GLU A 76 -8.71 10.60 18.36
CA GLU A 76 -9.58 9.84 19.27
C GLU A 76 -8.81 8.99 20.30
N SER A 77 -7.68 8.40 19.93
CA SER A 77 -6.95 7.43 20.78
C SER A 77 -5.64 7.95 21.34
N MET A 78 -5.10 9.05 20.79
CA MET A 78 -3.78 9.61 21.09
C MET A 78 -2.60 8.64 20.89
N LEU A 79 -2.82 7.53 20.17
CA LEU A 79 -1.78 6.54 19.89
C LEU A 79 -0.88 6.99 18.75
N ARG A 80 0.42 7.19 19.03
CA ARG A 80 1.44 7.62 18.05
C ARG A 80 1.49 6.76 16.79
N MET A 81 1.13 5.48 16.89
CA MET A 81 1.04 4.58 15.73
C MET A 81 0.11 5.10 14.63
N HIS A 82 -1.01 5.72 14.98
CA HIS A 82 -1.91 6.29 13.97
C HIS A 82 -1.30 7.51 13.28
N LEU A 83 -0.50 8.30 13.99
CA LEU A 83 0.23 9.42 13.41
C LEU A 83 1.34 8.96 12.47
N LEU A 84 2.08 7.91 12.83
CA LEU A 84 3.06 7.27 11.95
C LEU A 84 2.40 6.72 10.68
N ASN A 85 1.20 6.13 10.80
CA ASN A 85 0.44 5.69 9.64
C ASN A 85 -0.05 6.87 8.79
N ALA A 86 -0.46 7.98 9.39
CA ALA A 86 -0.80 9.21 8.67
C ALA A 86 0.41 9.72 7.87
N PHE A 87 1.59 9.75 8.48
CA PHE A 87 2.84 10.14 7.82
C PHE A 87 3.17 9.25 6.61
N ARG A 88 2.91 7.94 6.70
CA ARG A 88 3.03 7.02 5.55
C ARG A 88 2.20 7.48 4.36
N TYR A 89 0.91 7.76 4.55
CA TYR A 89 0.06 8.17 3.42
C TYR A 89 0.39 9.58 2.93
N ALA A 90 0.78 10.49 3.82
CA ALA A 90 1.24 11.83 3.43
C ALA A 90 2.50 11.78 2.56
N SER A 91 3.50 10.98 2.93
CA SER A 91 4.72 10.79 2.12
C SER A 91 4.41 10.18 0.74
N GLY A 92 3.47 9.25 0.65
CA GLY A 92 3.01 8.71 -0.64
C GLY A 92 2.33 9.76 -1.55
N ILE A 93 1.48 10.62 -0.98
CA ILE A 93 0.83 11.73 -1.73
C ILE A 93 1.88 12.70 -2.28
N ILE A 94 2.89 13.04 -1.48
CA ILE A 94 3.99 13.91 -1.88
C ILE A 94 4.83 13.25 -2.98
N ALA A 95 5.16 11.96 -2.85
CA ALA A 95 5.90 11.22 -3.88
C ALA A 95 5.15 11.20 -5.22
N LEU A 96 3.82 11.01 -5.22
CA LEU A 96 3.00 11.13 -6.43
C LEU A 96 3.04 12.54 -7.01
N LEU A 97 2.95 13.58 -6.17
CA LEU A 97 3.00 14.96 -6.64
C LEU A 97 4.32 15.26 -7.37
N ILE A 98 5.45 14.85 -6.80
CA ILE A 98 6.77 15.07 -7.40
C ILE A 98 6.90 14.29 -8.71
N PHE A 99 6.34 13.07 -8.78
CA PHE A 99 6.28 12.29 -10.02
C PHE A 99 5.52 13.01 -11.13
N ASP A 100 4.31 13.49 -10.85
CA ASP A 100 3.50 14.18 -11.85
C ASP A 100 4.09 15.54 -12.25
N LEU A 101 4.71 16.26 -11.31
CA LEU A 101 5.47 17.48 -11.60
C LEU A 101 6.66 17.20 -12.54
N TRP A 102 7.42 16.14 -12.28
CA TRP A 102 8.51 15.71 -13.16
C TRP A 102 8.02 15.41 -14.58
N ARG A 103 6.88 14.72 -14.71
CA ARG A 103 6.29 14.42 -16.03
C ARG A 103 5.73 15.66 -16.74
N ALA A 104 5.17 16.61 -16.00
CA ALA A 104 4.49 17.79 -16.56
C ALA A 104 5.44 18.93 -16.93
N LEU A 105 6.47 19.18 -16.12
CA LEU A 105 7.40 20.32 -16.30
C LEU A 105 8.65 19.96 -17.11
N GLY A 106 8.80 18.70 -17.50
CA GLY A 106 9.99 18.20 -18.20
C GLY A 106 11.22 18.12 -17.29
N THR A 107 12.38 17.91 -17.90
CA THR A 107 13.63 17.56 -17.22
C THR A 107 14.47 18.75 -16.80
N PRO A 108 14.28 19.26 -15.58
CA PRO A 108 15.41 19.50 -14.69
C PRO A 108 15.82 18.18 -14.03
N SER A 109 17.09 17.81 -14.12
CA SER A 109 17.65 16.59 -13.50
C SER A 109 17.35 16.44 -12.00
N GLY A 110 17.03 17.55 -11.32
CA GLY A 110 16.66 17.57 -9.91
C GLY A 110 15.34 16.86 -9.57
N TYR A 111 14.32 16.89 -10.43
CA TYR A 111 13.00 16.34 -10.06
C TYR A 111 12.99 14.81 -10.04
N LEU A 112 13.63 14.15 -11.02
CA LEU A 112 13.78 12.70 -11.04
C LEU A 112 14.55 12.21 -9.80
N THR A 113 15.60 12.93 -9.43
CA THR A 113 16.42 12.64 -8.25
C THR A 113 15.59 12.79 -6.97
N THR A 114 14.86 13.91 -6.85
CA THR A 114 14.00 14.20 -5.70
C THR A 114 12.88 13.17 -5.57
N TRP A 115 12.24 12.81 -6.69
CA TRP A 115 11.22 11.77 -6.72
C TRP A 115 11.79 10.41 -6.29
N SER A 116 12.94 10.02 -6.81
CA SER A 116 13.57 8.74 -6.48
C SER A 116 13.92 8.64 -4.99
N ILE A 117 14.43 9.72 -4.40
CA ILE A 117 14.70 9.79 -2.95
C ILE A 117 13.40 9.69 -2.16
N ALA A 118 12.40 10.53 -2.48
CA ALA A 118 11.11 10.53 -1.79
C ALA A 118 10.41 9.15 -1.86
N ASN A 119 10.46 8.51 -3.03
CA ASN A 119 9.82 7.22 -3.25
C ASN A 119 10.59 6.07 -2.58
N THR A 120 11.92 6.18 -2.48
CA THR A 120 12.73 5.25 -1.68
C THR A 120 12.35 5.30 -0.21
N PHE A 121 12.26 6.50 0.37
CA PHE A 121 11.81 6.68 1.76
C PHE A 121 10.39 6.13 1.99
N TYR A 122 9.45 6.47 1.09
CA TYR A 122 8.09 5.97 1.16
C TYR A 122 8.01 4.44 1.06
N SER A 123 8.80 3.84 0.15
CA SER A 123 8.84 2.39 -0.07
C SER A 123 9.41 1.65 1.14
N LEU A 124 10.51 2.15 1.71
CA LEU A 124 11.12 1.59 2.92
C LEU A 124 10.17 1.67 4.11
N PHE A 125 9.58 2.84 4.35
CA PHE A 125 8.64 3.02 5.45
C PHE A 125 7.41 2.11 5.28
N SER A 126 6.84 2.04 4.08
CA SER A 126 5.67 1.21 3.80
C SER A 126 5.98 -0.28 3.88
N CYS A 127 7.16 -0.71 3.42
CA CYS A 127 7.61 -2.09 3.54
C CYS A 127 7.79 -2.48 5.01
N ALA A 128 8.45 -1.64 5.81
CA ALA A 128 8.60 -1.86 7.25
C ALA A 128 7.22 -1.91 7.94
N TRP A 129 6.29 -1.03 7.53
CA TRP A 129 4.92 -1.06 8.05
C TRP A 129 4.21 -2.38 7.74
N ASP A 130 4.27 -2.86 6.50
CA ASP A 130 3.60 -4.11 6.14
C ASP A 130 4.11 -5.28 6.98
N LEU A 131 5.44 -5.40 7.09
CA LEU A 131 6.09 -6.51 7.80
C LEU A 131 5.89 -6.42 9.31
N CYS A 132 6.18 -5.28 9.93
CA CYS A 132 6.16 -5.14 11.38
C CYS A 132 4.74 -4.91 11.94
N MET A 133 3.92 -4.11 11.26
CA MET A 133 2.65 -3.63 11.81
C MET A 133 1.47 -4.44 11.26
N ASP A 134 1.36 -4.58 9.95
CA ASP A 134 0.17 -5.18 9.35
C ASP A 134 0.20 -6.71 9.48
N TRP A 135 1.37 -7.33 9.30
CA TRP A 135 1.54 -8.79 9.39
C TRP A 135 2.11 -9.26 10.72
N SER A 136 2.59 -8.33 11.56
CA SER A 136 3.22 -8.64 12.85
C SER A 136 4.37 -9.65 12.75
N LEU A 137 5.11 -9.60 11.66
CA LEU A 137 6.33 -10.38 11.46
C LEU A 137 7.53 -9.61 12.01
N LEU A 138 8.72 -10.21 11.90
CA LEU A 138 10.00 -9.71 12.42
C LEU A 138 10.12 -9.80 13.95
N SER A 139 9.41 -10.73 14.60
CA SER A 139 9.72 -11.08 15.99
C SER A 139 11.05 -11.84 16.06
N LEU A 140 11.91 -11.44 17.00
CA LEU A 140 13.18 -12.10 17.29
C LEU A 140 13.03 -13.29 18.25
N GLN A 141 11.84 -13.47 18.82
CA GLN A 141 11.56 -14.44 19.89
C GLN A 141 10.80 -15.69 19.38
N SER A 142 10.61 -15.83 18.07
CA SER A 142 9.90 -16.96 17.45
C SER A 142 10.82 -18.17 17.18
N PRO A 143 10.28 -19.41 17.19
CA PRO A 143 11.00 -20.61 16.74
C PRO A 143 11.53 -20.49 15.29
N TYR A 144 10.91 -19.64 14.47
CA TYR A 144 11.38 -19.34 13.11
C TYR A 144 11.85 -17.88 13.06
N PRO A 145 13.12 -17.60 12.68
CA PRO A 145 13.65 -16.25 12.72
C PRO A 145 12.84 -15.34 11.81
N PHE A 146 12.53 -14.14 12.31
CA PHE A 146 11.75 -13.10 11.62
C PHE A 146 10.26 -13.40 11.42
N LEU A 147 9.74 -14.51 11.95
CA LEU A 147 8.31 -14.80 11.97
C LEU A 147 7.74 -14.55 13.36
N ARG A 148 6.41 -14.58 13.49
CA ARG A 148 5.72 -14.56 14.79
C ARG A 148 5.65 -15.96 15.39
N GLU A 149 5.27 -16.07 16.65
CA GLU A 149 5.19 -17.36 17.37
C GLU A 149 4.03 -18.21 16.86
N GLU A 150 2.84 -17.62 16.70
CA GLU A 150 1.67 -18.31 16.18
C GLU A 150 1.47 -18.07 14.68
N LEU A 151 1.51 -19.15 13.89
CA LEU A 151 1.25 -19.15 12.45
C LEU A 151 0.08 -20.08 12.16
N VAL A 152 -0.94 -19.59 11.44
CA VAL A 152 -2.09 -20.40 11.03
C VAL A 152 -1.65 -21.43 9.98
N TYR A 153 -0.70 -21.07 9.11
CA TYR A 153 -0.14 -21.95 8.08
C TYR A 153 1.24 -22.51 8.47
N SER A 154 1.36 -23.06 9.68
CA SER A 154 2.61 -23.63 10.21
C SER A 154 3.20 -24.76 9.33
N ASN A 155 2.37 -25.45 8.55
CA ASN A 155 2.83 -26.48 7.60
C ASN A 155 3.49 -25.90 6.34
N TYR A 156 3.35 -24.60 6.07
CA TYR A 156 3.79 -23.94 4.84
C TYR A 156 4.66 -22.70 5.14
N ILE A 157 5.64 -22.84 6.04
CA ILE A 157 6.51 -21.74 6.51
C ILE A 157 7.20 -20.98 5.35
N TYR A 158 7.61 -21.70 4.29
CA TYR A 158 8.26 -21.10 3.13
C TYR A 158 7.41 -20.00 2.45
N VAL A 159 6.07 -20.07 2.56
CA VAL A 159 5.16 -19.07 2.01
C VAL A 159 5.36 -17.72 2.67
N TYR A 160 5.64 -17.66 3.97
CA TYR A 160 5.90 -16.41 4.68
C TYR A 160 7.20 -15.74 4.20
N TYR A 161 8.28 -16.52 4.01
CA TYR A 161 9.54 -15.98 3.51
C TYR A 161 9.45 -15.52 2.05
N ILE A 162 8.76 -16.29 1.19
CA ILE A 162 8.46 -15.87 -0.18
C ILE A 162 7.66 -14.56 -0.16
N ALA A 163 6.67 -14.45 0.72
CA ALA A 163 5.84 -13.26 0.81
C ALA A 163 6.63 -12.02 1.25
N ILE A 164 7.58 -12.17 2.18
CA ILE A 164 8.50 -11.10 2.58
C ILE A 164 9.30 -10.60 1.36
N ILE A 165 9.91 -11.51 0.61
CA ILE A 165 10.72 -11.17 -0.58
C ILE A 165 9.85 -10.49 -1.65
N LEU A 166 8.68 -11.06 -1.96
CA LEU A 166 7.76 -10.50 -2.93
C LEU A 166 7.24 -9.12 -2.50
N ASN A 167 7.01 -8.89 -1.20
CA ASN A 167 6.63 -7.58 -0.69
C ASN A 167 7.72 -6.54 -0.93
N VAL A 168 8.98 -6.87 -0.64
CA VAL A 168 10.11 -5.97 -0.90
C VAL A 168 10.20 -5.65 -2.39
N ILE A 169 10.24 -6.66 -3.26
CA ILE A 169 10.34 -6.46 -4.71
C ILE A 169 9.19 -5.59 -5.24
N SER A 170 7.95 -5.91 -4.86
CA SER A 170 6.77 -5.15 -5.32
C SER A 170 6.75 -3.72 -4.78
N ARG A 171 7.23 -3.46 -3.56
CA ARG A 171 7.36 -2.10 -3.00
C ARG A 171 8.34 -1.23 -3.78
N PHE A 172 9.36 -1.83 -4.40
CA PHE A 172 10.32 -1.14 -5.27
C PHE A 172 9.99 -1.23 -6.77
N ALA A 173 8.79 -1.70 -7.15
CA ALA A 173 8.38 -1.82 -8.55
C ALA A 173 8.41 -0.47 -9.32
N TRP A 174 8.36 0.66 -8.61
CA TRP A 174 8.48 1.98 -9.20
C TRP A 174 9.81 2.25 -9.93
N ILE A 175 10.87 1.50 -9.61
CA ILE A 175 12.19 1.60 -10.27
C ILE A 175 12.05 1.36 -11.78
N ILE A 176 11.07 0.54 -12.20
CA ILE A 176 10.79 0.24 -13.61
C ILE A 176 10.40 1.51 -14.39
N TYR A 177 9.86 2.54 -13.72
CA TYR A 177 9.52 3.82 -14.35
C TYR A 177 10.72 4.76 -14.57
N ILE A 178 11.91 4.43 -14.04
CA ILE A 178 13.11 5.22 -14.32
C ILE A 178 13.45 5.08 -15.81
N PRO A 179 13.64 6.21 -16.53
CA PRO A 179 14.01 6.17 -17.94
C PRO A 179 15.47 5.72 -18.06
N VAL A 180 15.68 4.49 -18.54
CA VAL A 180 17.00 3.97 -18.88
C VAL A 180 17.17 4.08 -20.39
N PRO A 181 18.19 4.82 -20.89
CA PRO A 181 18.52 4.85 -22.31
C PRO A 181 18.70 3.42 -22.85
N ASP A 182 18.18 3.15 -24.05
CA ASP A 182 18.32 1.88 -24.78
C ASP A 182 17.70 0.62 -24.13
N ALA A 183 16.96 0.75 -23.02
CA ALA A 183 16.33 -0.41 -22.38
C ALA A 183 15.19 -1.04 -23.19
N GLY A 184 14.63 -0.35 -24.19
CA GLY A 184 13.66 -0.91 -25.15
C GLY A 184 12.27 -1.30 -24.61
N TRP A 185 11.99 -1.11 -23.31
CA TRP A 185 10.70 -1.49 -22.73
C TRP A 185 9.64 -0.40 -22.92
N ASP A 186 8.56 -0.73 -23.64
CA ASP A 186 7.38 0.12 -23.81
C ASP A 186 6.77 0.50 -22.45
N PHE A 187 6.36 1.76 -22.30
CA PHE A 187 5.71 2.27 -21.09
C PHE A 187 4.46 1.44 -20.73
N ARG A 188 3.71 0.98 -21.73
CA ARG A 188 2.54 0.11 -21.53
C ARG A 188 2.90 -1.22 -20.85
N LEU A 189 3.99 -1.85 -21.28
CA LEU A 189 4.48 -3.10 -20.70
C LEU A 189 4.93 -2.88 -19.25
N ARG A 190 5.65 -1.79 -18.98
CA ARG A 190 6.08 -1.40 -17.62
C ARG A 190 4.88 -1.23 -16.70
N SER A 191 3.86 -0.48 -17.13
CA SER A 191 2.65 -0.27 -16.35
C SER A 191 1.84 -1.54 -16.13
N PHE A 192 1.78 -2.45 -17.12
CA PHE A 192 1.15 -3.76 -16.95
C PHE A 192 1.86 -4.61 -15.87
N ILE A 193 3.20 -4.70 -15.93
CA ILE A 193 3.99 -5.45 -14.95
C ILE A 193 3.79 -4.88 -13.54
N VAL A 194 3.86 -3.55 -13.38
CA VAL A 194 3.65 -2.89 -12.08
C VAL A 194 2.23 -3.13 -11.55
N ALA A 195 1.21 -3.04 -12.40
CA ALA A 195 -0.18 -3.32 -12.01
C ALA A 195 -0.37 -4.78 -11.56
N PHE A 196 0.25 -5.73 -12.26
CA PHE A 196 0.21 -7.14 -11.89
C PHE A 196 0.91 -7.40 -10.55
N LEU A 197 2.10 -6.82 -10.34
CA LEU A 197 2.82 -6.91 -9.06
C LEU A 197 2.01 -6.29 -7.91
N GLU A 198 1.35 -5.16 -8.14
CA GLU A 198 0.51 -4.49 -7.14
C GLU A 198 -0.72 -5.35 -6.78
N MET A 199 -1.34 -6.01 -7.76
CA MET A 199 -2.42 -6.97 -7.52
C MET A 199 -1.95 -8.13 -6.64
N LEU A 200 -0.82 -8.77 -6.99
CA LEU A 200 -0.26 -9.88 -6.20
C LEU A 200 0.09 -9.44 -4.78
N ARG A 201 0.73 -8.27 -4.63
CA ARG A 201 1.06 -7.69 -3.31
C ARG A 201 -0.19 -7.50 -2.47
N ARG A 202 -1.31 -7.08 -3.07
CA ARG A 202 -2.56 -6.87 -2.35
C ARG A 202 -3.24 -8.19 -1.95
N LEU A 203 -3.23 -9.20 -2.82
CA LEU A 203 -3.73 -10.55 -2.50
C LEU A 203 -2.98 -11.13 -1.28
N GLN A 204 -1.66 -11.02 -1.31
CA GLN A 204 -0.77 -11.37 -0.22
C GLN A 204 -1.11 -10.60 1.06
N TRP A 205 -1.18 -9.26 0.97
CA TRP A 205 -1.47 -8.42 2.12
C TRP A 205 -2.82 -8.78 2.76
N ASN A 206 -3.84 -9.10 1.95
CA ASN A 206 -5.15 -9.51 2.46
C ASN A 206 -5.08 -10.80 3.29
N ALA A 207 -4.35 -11.81 2.81
CA ALA A 207 -4.19 -13.06 3.54
C ALA A 207 -3.49 -12.84 4.89
N PHE A 208 -2.32 -12.20 4.89
CA PHE A 208 -1.53 -12.02 6.11
C PHE A 208 -2.11 -10.99 7.07
N ARG A 209 -2.78 -9.94 6.58
CA ARG A 209 -3.47 -8.97 7.43
C ARG A 209 -4.66 -9.59 8.13
N LEU A 210 -5.45 -10.39 7.40
CA LEU A 210 -6.59 -11.09 7.99
C LEU A 210 -6.13 -12.10 9.04
N GLU A 211 -5.06 -12.83 8.76
CA GLU A 211 -4.45 -13.76 9.71
C GLU A 211 -3.95 -13.04 10.98
N SER A 212 -3.21 -11.93 10.83
CA SER A 212 -2.74 -11.11 11.96
C SER A 212 -3.91 -10.58 12.80
N GLU A 213 -4.98 -10.10 12.16
CA GLU A 213 -6.18 -9.63 12.87
C GLU A 213 -6.93 -10.77 13.56
N HIS A 214 -6.99 -11.95 12.96
CA HIS A 214 -7.62 -13.12 13.57
C HIS A 214 -6.88 -13.54 14.84
N LEU A 215 -5.56 -13.69 14.76
CA LEU A 215 -4.72 -14.02 15.92
C LEU A 215 -4.84 -12.95 17.02
N GLY A 216 -4.75 -11.66 16.65
CA GLY A 216 -4.91 -10.57 17.62
C GLY A 216 -6.27 -10.51 18.31
N ASN A 217 -7.35 -10.96 17.66
CA ASN A 217 -8.67 -11.05 18.29
C ASN A 217 -8.82 -12.27 19.21
N VAL A 218 -8.14 -13.38 18.89
CA VAL A 218 -8.06 -14.57 19.75
C VAL A 218 -7.29 -14.24 21.03
N ASP A 219 -6.15 -13.57 20.93
CA ASP A 219 -5.31 -13.18 22.08
C ASP A 219 -6.01 -12.20 23.04
N GLN A 220 -6.90 -11.35 22.50
CA GLN A 220 -7.72 -10.43 23.30
C GLN A 220 -9.01 -11.09 23.86
N TYR A 221 -9.15 -12.41 23.76
CA TYR A 221 -10.34 -13.17 24.17
C TYR A 221 -11.65 -12.69 23.52
N ARG A 222 -11.58 -12.01 22.37
CA ARG A 222 -12.78 -11.63 21.60
C ARG A 222 -13.35 -12.81 20.83
N ILE A 223 -12.52 -13.84 20.60
CA ILE A 223 -12.91 -15.13 20.03
C ILE A 223 -12.26 -16.19 20.94
N VAL A 224 -13.06 -16.90 21.73
CA VAL A 224 -12.56 -17.91 22.69
C VAL A 224 -12.21 -19.18 21.91
N ARG A 225 -10.94 -19.60 21.94
CA ARG A 225 -10.46 -20.75 21.17
C ARG A 225 -10.76 -22.10 21.82
N GLU A 226 -10.99 -22.15 23.12
CA GLU A 226 -11.60 -23.24 23.88
C GLU A 226 -11.68 -22.76 25.33
N VAL A 227 -12.82 -22.94 25.99
CA VAL A 227 -12.92 -22.71 27.44
C VAL A 227 -12.22 -23.90 28.10
N PRO A 228 -11.14 -23.74 28.88
CA PRO A 228 -10.60 -24.85 29.64
C PRO A 228 -11.73 -25.37 30.53
N LEU A 229 -12.10 -26.63 30.34
CA LEU A 229 -13.16 -27.25 31.12
C LEU A 229 -12.76 -27.19 32.60
N PRO A 230 -13.69 -26.83 33.51
CA PRO A 230 -13.40 -26.63 34.93
C PRO A 230 -13.12 -27.94 35.70
N TYR A 231 -12.80 -29.02 35.00
CA TYR A 231 -12.55 -30.33 35.57
C TYR A 231 -11.12 -30.73 35.22
N THR A 232 -10.33 -31.05 36.24
CA THR A 232 -9.18 -31.92 36.05
C THR A 232 -9.72 -33.27 35.60
N LEU A 233 -9.27 -33.76 34.44
CA LEU A 233 -9.41 -35.18 34.15
C LEU A 233 -8.44 -35.87 35.10
N ASP A 234 -8.97 -36.36 36.21
CA ASP A 234 -8.26 -37.35 37.03
C ASP A 234 -8.29 -38.68 36.26
N ASP A 235 -7.08 -39.23 36.11
CA ASP A 235 -6.61 -40.48 35.49
C ASP A 235 -6.28 -40.50 33.97
#